data_AF-A0A819XDZ9-F1
#
_entry.id   AF-A0A819XDZ9-F1
#
_cell.length_a   1.000
_cell.length_b   1.000
_cell.length_c   1.000
_cell.angle_alpha   90.00
_cell.angle_beta   90.00
_cell.angle_gamma   90.00
#
_symmetry.space_group_name_H-M   'P 1'
#
loop_
_entity.id
_entity.type
_entity.pdbx_description
1 polymer ?
#
loop_
_entity_poly.entity_id
_entity_poly.type
_entity_poly.pdbx_seq_one_letter_code
_entity_poly.pdbx_strand_id
1 'polypeptide(L)'
;MFAQYCDKPFEVDAQTAAKLLNRMSLRAKVLNSDTLYVDIPVTRADILHFCDIGEDFAVAYGYNNIQKTFPKTSCIRNQIGRTLLLRDLLKTIAKTDSQNESRLCAIYYNRTPGFEIIHGLLDRIMTLVKVSYNENKTNDISYHLNNQCEDSTFFPSRHAEIIVREKNFGVIGVLHPNVIEHSALKLPCSILELNIEPFV
;
A
#
# COMPACT_ATOMS: atom_id res chain seq x y z
N MET A 1 31.14 5.92 8.69
CA MET A 1 30.31 4.79 8.18
C MET A 1 29.75 5.06 6.78
N PHE A 2 29.24 6.26 6.45
CA PHE A 2 28.65 6.56 5.13
C PHE A 2 29.63 6.87 3.99
N ALA A 3 30.91 7.14 4.30
CA ALA A 3 31.92 7.49 3.30
C ALA A 3 32.22 6.36 2.28
N GLN A 4 31.84 5.11 2.58
CA GLN A 4 32.07 3.96 1.69
C GLN A 4 31.13 3.93 0.47
N TYR A 5 30.05 4.73 0.48
CA TYR A 5 29.06 4.76 -0.60
C TYR A 5 29.22 5.95 -1.57
N CYS A 6 30.16 6.86 -1.30
CA CYS A 6 30.44 8.03 -2.12
C CYS A 6 31.77 7.88 -2.87
N ASP A 7 31.79 8.23 -4.16
CA ASP A 7 32.98 8.11 -5.03
C ASP A 7 34.14 9.02 -4.64
N LYS A 8 33.82 10.11 -3.95
CA LYS A 8 34.78 11.02 -3.35
C LYS A 8 34.38 11.21 -1.89
N PRO A 9 35.26 10.93 -0.92
CA PRO A 9 35.00 11.31 0.46
C PRO A 9 34.86 12.82 0.53
N PHE A 10 33.84 13.30 1.24
CA PHE A 10 33.70 14.71 1.55
C PHE A 10 34.75 15.06 2.59
N GLU A 11 35.80 15.77 2.17
CA GLU A 11 36.91 16.18 3.03
C GLU A 11 36.84 17.69 3.30
N VAL A 12 36.82 18.05 4.57
CA VAL A 12 36.89 19.45 5.03
C VAL A 12 37.88 19.51 6.17
N ASP A 13 38.74 20.53 6.13
CA ASP A 13 39.70 20.79 7.19
C ASP A 13 39.01 21.06 8.55
N ALA A 14 39.57 20.51 9.63
CA ALA A 14 39.00 20.57 10.97
C ALA A 14 38.83 22.03 11.47
N GLN A 15 39.71 22.95 11.07
CA GLN A 15 39.59 24.35 11.45
C GLN A 15 38.39 25.02 10.78
N THR A 16 38.12 24.66 9.52
CA THR A 16 36.98 25.17 8.77
C THR A 16 35.68 24.59 9.33
N ALA A 17 35.67 23.31 9.68
CA ALA A 17 34.53 22.67 10.33
C ALA A 17 34.19 23.30 11.68
N ALA A 18 35.19 23.59 12.51
CA ALA A 18 34.97 24.28 13.79
C ALA A 18 34.37 25.68 13.61
N LYS A 19 34.81 26.44 12.60
CA LYS A 19 34.23 27.77 12.28
C LYS A 19 32.76 27.67 11.87
N LEU A 20 32.40 26.66 11.08
CA LEU A 20 31.03 26.46 10.62
C LEU A 20 30.09 26.02 11.75
N LEU A 21 30.54 25.11 12.61
CA LEU A 21 29.78 24.70 13.79
C LEU A 21 29.56 25.86 14.77
N ASN A 22 30.56 26.73 14.96
CA ASN A 22 30.41 27.94 15.77
C ASN A 22 29.35 28.91 15.20
N ARG A 23 29.17 28.97 13.87
CA ARG A 23 28.07 29.75 13.25
C ARG A 23 26.69 29.17 13.57
N MET A 24 26.60 27.87 13.88
CA MET A 24 25.36 27.18 14.29
C MET A 24 25.16 27.17 15.81
N SER A 25 25.86 28.06 16.53
CA SER A 25 25.83 28.17 18.00
C SER A 25 26.34 26.93 18.74
N LEU A 26 27.12 26.07 18.08
CA LEU A 26 27.79 24.92 18.69
C LEU A 26 29.25 25.27 18.97
N ARG A 27 29.66 25.22 20.24
CA ARG A 27 31.02 25.60 20.65
C ARG A 27 32.00 24.49 20.26
N ALA A 28 32.60 24.61 19.08
CA ALA A 28 33.53 23.62 18.56
C ALA A 28 34.99 24.05 18.79
N LYS A 29 35.81 23.13 19.33
CA LYS A 29 37.25 23.25 19.49
C LYS A 29 37.95 22.11 18.75
N VAL A 30 39.06 22.42 18.09
CA VAL A 30 39.89 21.41 17.42
C VAL A 30 40.80 20.77 18.47
N LEU A 31 40.76 19.45 18.61
CA LEU A 31 41.67 18.68 19.47
C LEU A 31 42.88 18.22 18.66
N ASN A 32 42.64 17.45 17.60
CA ASN A 32 43.65 16.98 16.63
C ASN A 32 43.20 17.29 15.19
N SER A 33 44.02 16.95 14.20
CA SER A 33 43.68 17.10 12.76
C SER A 33 42.36 16.41 12.36
N ASP A 34 42.00 15.31 13.02
CA ASP A 34 40.80 14.51 12.69
C ASP A 34 39.69 14.55 13.76
N THR A 35 39.90 15.24 14.89
CA THR A 35 38.94 15.20 16.01
C THR A 35 38.55 16.58 16.50
N LEU A 36 37.24 16.78 16.66
CA LEU A 36 36.61 18.00 17.14
C LEU A 36 35.91 17.72 18.47
N TYR A 37 36.11 18.61 19.43
CA TYR A 37 35.31 18.67 20.65
C TYR A 37 34.18 19.67 20.45
N VAL A 38 32.94 19.23 20.61
CA VAL A 38 31.76 20.08 20.45
C VAL A 38 30.99 20.12 21.76
N ASP A 39 30.84 21.32 22.31
CA ASP A 39 30.04 21.59 23.51
C ASP A 39 28.63 22.06 23.10
N ILE A 40 27.62 21.32 23.56
CA ILE A 40 26.22 21.49 23.17
C ILE A 40 25.53 22.37 24.23
N PRO A 41 25.07 23.59 23.89
CA PRO A 41 24.41 24.45 24.85
C PRO A 41 23.01 23.94 25.20
N VAL A 42 22.54 24.26 26.42
CA VAL A 42 21.21 23.88 26.92
C VAL A 42 20.05 24.41 26.04
N THR A 43 20.31 25.42 25.20
CA THR A 43 19.34 25.96 24.24
C THR A 43 19.04 25.01 23.07
N ARG A 44 19.87 23.99 22.85
CA ARG A 44 19.78 23.00 21.75
C ARG A 44 19.51 21.61 22.31
N ALA A 45 18.24 21.32 22.60
CA ALA A 45 17.79 20.03 23.13
C ALA A 45 17.46 19.00 22.03
N ASP A 46 17.46 19.43 20.78
CA ASP A 46 17.23 18.66 19.56
C ASP A 46 18.42 17.77 19.15
N ILE A 47 19.62 18.04 19.68
CA ILE A 47 20.84 17.30 19.36
C ILE A 47 20.97 16.09 20.31
N LEU A 48 20.78 14.89 19.77
CA LEU A 48 20.84 13.63 20.51
C LEU A 48 21.90 12.67 19.98
N HIS A 49 22.33 12.83 18.72
CA HIS A 49 23.26 11.94 18.05
C HIS A 49 24.31 12.72 17.24
N PHE A 50 25.44 12.07 16.94
CA PHE A 50 26.49 12.64 16.08
C PHE A 50 26.00 13.04 14.67
N CYS A 51 24.92 12.42 14.21
CA CYS A 51 24.29 12.76 12.93
C CYS A 51 23.71 14.18 12.94
N ASP A 52 23.18 14.66 14.07
CA ASP A 52 22.56 15.98 14.20
C ASP A 52 23.63 17.08 14.10
N ILE A 53 24.80 16.83 14.69
CA ILE A 53 25.98 17.70 14.51
C ILE A 53 26.43 17.72 13.04
N GLY A 54 26.35 16.57 12.36
CA GLY A 54 26.63 16.48 10.93
C GLY A 54 25.62 17.23 10.05
N GLU A 55 24.34 17.20 10.44
CA GLU A 55 23.27 17.98 9.80
C GLU A 55 23.53 19.48 9.93
N ASP A 56 23.79 19.97 11.14
CA ASP A 56 24.09 21.38 11.40
C ASP A 56 25.32 21.86 10.64
N PHE A 57 26.36 21.03 10.59
CA PHE A 57 27.54 21.30 9.79
C PHE A 57 27.17 21.43 8.29
N ALA A 58 26.32 20.54 7.77
CA ALA A 58 25.87 20.60 6.39
C ALA A 58 25.01 21.85 6.09
N VAL A 59 24.18 22.28 7.04
CA VAL A 59 23.42 23.54 6.96
C VAL A 59 24.35 24.74 6.88
N ALA A 60 25.34 24.82 7.78
CA ALA A 60 26.31 25.92 7.80
C ALA A 60 27.22 25.97 6.57
N TYR A 61 27.60 24.80 6.05
CA TYR A 61 28.35 24.68 4.80
C TYR A 61 27.50 25.05 3.58
N GLY A 62 26.19 24.82 3.67
CA GLY A 62 25.20 25.06 2.63
C GLY A 62 25.05 23.87 1.69
N TYR A 63 23.86 23.29 1.62
CA TYR A 63 23.58 22.10 0.82
C TYR A 63 23.90 22.26 -0.67
N ASN A 64 23.79 23.47 -1.21
CA ASN A 64 24.11 23.76 -2.61
C ASN A 64 25.61 23.69 -2.94
N ASN A 65 26.47 23.82 -1.92
CA ASN A 65 27.91 23.74 -2.08
C ASN A 65 28.43 22.28 -2.03
N ILE A 66 27.59 21.33 -1.60
CA ILE A 66 27.95 19.92 -1.52
C ILE A 66 27.86 19.29 -2.92
N GLN A 67 28.93 18.65 -3.37
CA GLN A 67 28.96 17.97 -4.66
C GLN A 67 27.98 16.78 -4.65
N LYS A 68 26.94 16.87 -5.48
CA LYS A 68 25.96 15.79 -5.66
C LYS A 68 26.62 14.59 -6.33
N THR A 69 26.55 13.43 -5.69
CA THR A 69 27.04 12.16 -6.22
C THR A 69 25.89 11.16 -6.31
N PHE A 70 25.91 10.31 -7.34
CA PHE A 70 24.94 9.23 -7.45
C PHE A 70 25.41 8.02 -6.65
N PRO A 71 24.54 7.33 -5.89
CA PRO A 71 24.92 6.10 -5.22
C PRO A 71 25.22 5.02 -6.26
N LYS A 72 26.34 4.30 -6.07
CA LYS A 72 26.79 3.22 -6.99
C LYS A 72 25.93 1.95 -6.97
N THR A 73 24.91 1.89 -6.13
CA THR A 73 24.09 0.69 -5.98
C THR A 73 23.15 0.50 -7.16
N SER A 74 23.38 -0.53 -7.96
CA SER A 74 22.41 -0.98 -8.96
C SER A 74 21.23 -1.65 -8.25
N CYS A 75 20.08 -0.99 -8.28
CA CYS A 75 18.82 -1.54 -7.78
C CYS A 75 18.01 -2.06 -8.96
N ILE A 76 17.91 -3.38 -9.12
CA ILE A 76 16.94 -3.99 -10.04
C ILE A 76 15.56 -3.81 -9.41
N ARG A 77 14.79 -2.86 -9.93
CA ARG A 77 13.41 -2.64 -9.52
C ARG A 77 12.54 -3.73 -10.12
N ASN A 78 12.23 -4.76 -9.34
CA ASN A 78 11.06 -5.56 -9.65
C ASN A 78 9.82 -4.74 -9.29
N GLN A 79 8.94 -4.52 -10.27
CA GLN A 79 7.59 -4.03 -9.99
C GLN A 79 6.97 -5.04 -9.02
N ILE A 80 6.62 -4.56 -7.83
CA ILE A 80 5.93 -5.35 -6.83
C ILE A 80 4.52 -5.58 -7.37
N GLY A 81 4.33 -6.69 -8.08
CA GLY A 81 3.16 -7.55 -7.87
C GLY A 81 3.34 -8.38 -6.59
N ARG A 82 3.95 -7.79 -5.54
CA ARG A 82 4.43 -8.46 -4.31
C ARG A 82 3.77 -7.93 -3.03
N THR A 83 2.54 -7.43 -3.10
CA THR A 83 1.73 -7.35 -1.86
C THR A 83 1.31 -8.77 -1.42
N LEU A 84 1.33 -9.76 -2.32
CA LEU A 84 0.95 -11.15 -2.03
C LEU A 84 2.04 -11.94 -1.30
N LEU A 85 3.33 -11.87 -1.70
CA LEU A 85 4.38 -12.69 -1.07
C LEU A 85 4.71 -12.26 0.37
N LEU A 86 4.71 -10.95 0.66
CA LEU A 86 4.90 -10.45 2.03
C LEU A 86 3.65 -10.70 2.87
N ARG A 87 2.44 -10.68 2.29
CA ARG A 87 1.22 -11.12 2.95
C ARG A 87 1.23 -12.61 3.23
N ASP A 88 1.68 -13.47 2.32
CA ASP A 88 1.70 -14.92 2.54
C ASP A 88 2.76 -15.31 3.59
N LEU A 89 3.94 -14.68 3.57
CA LEU A 89 4.93 -14.86 4.63
C LEU A 89 4.47 -14.26 5.97
N LEU A 90 3.81 -13.09 5.99
CA LEU A 90 3.21 -12.53 7.21
C LEU A 90 2.00 -13.35 7.69
N LYS A 91 1.18 -13.92 6.81
CA LYS A 91 0.09 -14.86 7.14
C LYS A 91 0.64 -16.13 7.80
N THR A 92 1.85 -16.55 7.40
CA THR A 92 2.51 -17.74 7.98
C THR A 92 3.17 -17.43 9.34
N ILE A 93 3.75 -16.24 9.50
CA ILE A 93 4.49 -15.83 10.72
C ILE A 93 3.55 -15.26 11.79
N ALA A 94 2.48 -14.58 11.40
CA ALA A 94 1.44 -14.08 12.29
C ALA A 94 0.22 -15.02 12.22
N LYS A 95 0.17 -15.99 13.13
CA LYS A 95 -1.09 -16.63 13.56
C LYS A 95 -1.97 -15.60 14.26
N THR A 96 -2.48 -14.64 13.51
CA THR A 96 -3.65 -13.85 13.90
C THR A 96 -4.78 -14.36 13.02
N ASP A 97 -5.92 -14.72 13.62
CA ASP A 97 -7.15 -15.14 12.94
C ASP A 97 -7.76 -14.06 12.01
N SER A 98 -7.01 -13.01 11.69
CA SER A 98 -7.42 -11.89 10.83
C SER A 98 -6.57 -11.90 9.57
N GLN A 99 -7.20 -12.29 8.45
CA GLN A 99 -6.63 -12.15 7.12
C GLN A 99 -7.24 -10.91 6.44
N ASN A 100 -6.40 -10.07 5.85
CA ASN A 100 -6.87 -8.97 5.02
C ASN A 100 -7.17 -9.49 3.63
N GLU A 101 -8.42 -9.34 3.19
CA GLU A 101 -8.88 -9.66 1.85
C GLU A 101 -9.22 -8.39 1.06
N SER A 102 -8.82 -8.36 -0.21
CA SER A 102 -9.19 -7.26 -1.12
C SER A 102 -10.51 -7.57 -1.81
N ARG A 103 -11.58 -6.87 -1.42
CA ARG A 103 -12.92 -7.03 -2.01
C ARG A 103 -13.34 -5.81 -2.82
N LEU A 104 -13.88 -6.07 -4.01
CA LEU A 104 -14.51 -5.10 -4.89
C LEU A 104 -16.02 -5.15 -4.67
N CYS A 105 -16.59 -4.03 -4.22
CA CYS A 105 -18.03 -3.90 -4.00
C CYS A 105 -18.62 -2.85 -4.94
N ALA A 106 -19.77 -3.13 -5.53
CA ALA A 106 -20.53 -2.22 -6.36
C ALA A 106 -22.01 -2.26 -5.98
N ILE A 107 -22.66 -1.09 -6.00
CA ILE A 107 -24.04 -0.92 -5.59
C ILE A 107 -24.77 -0.13 -6.68
N TYR A 108 -25.95 -0.60 -7.07
CA TYR A 108 -26.87 0.09 -7.97
C TYR A 108 -28.15 0.44 -7.22
N TYR A 109 -28.42 1.73 -7.09
CA TYR A 109 -29.54 2.27 -6.34
C TYR A 109 -30.42 3.13 -7.26
N ASN A 110 -31.63 2.66 -7.56
CA ASN A 110 -32.55 3.36 -8.46
C ASN A 110 -34.01 2.94 -8.20
N ARG A 111 -34.98 3.56 -8.90
CA ARG A 111 -36.41 3.20 -8.79
C ARG A 111 -36.69 1.73 -9.11
N THR A 112 -35.88 1.15 -9.99
CA THR A 112 -35.85 -0.29 -10.28
C THR A 112 -34.55 -0.89 -9.74
N PRO A 113 -34.56 -2.15 -9.28
CA PRO A 113 -33.37 -2.79 -8.71
C PRO A 113 -32.21 -2.91 -9.71
N GLY A 114 -32.48 -2.99 -11.02
CA GLY A 114 -31.44 -3.00 -12.06
C GLY A 114 -30.44 -4.16 -11.92
N PHE A 115 -30.94 -5.37 -11.66
CA PHE A 115 -30.10 -6.57 -11.53
C PHE A 115 -29.25 -6.81 -12.79
N GLU A 116 -29.80 -6.48 -13.95
CA GLU A 116 -29.15 -6.60 -15.26
C GLU A 116 -27.92 -5.70 -15.38
N ILE A 117 -27.93 -4.54 -14.72
CA ILE A 117 -26.81 -3.58 -14.76
C ILE A 117 -25.65 -4.08 -13.92
N ILE A 118 -25.93 -4.59 -12.72
CA ILE A 118 -24.91 -5.16 -11.85
C ILE A 118 -24.37 -6.49 -12.42
N HIS A 119 -25.22 -7.30 -13.05
CA HIS A 119 -24.77 -8.47 -13.79
C HIS A 119 -23.86 -8.10 -14.97
N GLY A 120 -24.23 -7.09 -15.76
CA GLY A 120 -23.38 -6.59 -16.85
C GLY A 120 -22.05 -6.01 -16.34
N LEU A 121 -22.04 -5.42 -15.14
CA LEU A 121 -20.81 -4.98 -14.48
C LEU A 121 -19.92 -6.17 -14.12
N LEU A 122 -20.50 -7.24 -13.56
CA LEU A 122 -19.80 -8.50 -13.30
C LEU A 122 -19.18 -9.07 -14.58
N ASP A 123 -19.97 -9.20 -15.66
CA ASP A 123 -19.50 -9.71 -16.96
C ASP A 123 -18.31 -8.89 -17.49
N ARG A 124 -18.38 -7.56 -17.33
CA ARG A 124 -17.31 -6.66 -17.74
C ARG A 124 -16.05 -6.85 -16.91
N ILE A 125 -16.18 -6.99 -15.59
CA ILE A 125 -15.04 -7.26 -14.70
C ILE A 125 -14.40 -8.60 -15.05
N MET A 126 -15.19 -9.66 -15.21
CA MET A 126 -14.69 -10.99 -15.56
C MET A 126 -13.96 -10.98 -16.91
N THR A 127 -14.48 -10.26 -17.89
CA THR A 127 -13.82 -10.08 -19.19
C THR A 127 -12.48 -9.34 -19.06
N LEU A 128 -12.39 -8.31 -18.22
CA LEU A 128 -11.14 -7.58 -17.97
C LEU A 128 -10.07 -8.46 -17.31
N VAL A 129 -10.51 -9.37 -16.43
CA VAL A 129 -9.66 -10.35 -15.74
C VAL A 129 -9.35 -11.58 -16.61
N LYS A 130 -9.91 -11.64 -17.83
CA LYS A 130 -9.78 -12.77 -18.78
C LYS A 130 -10.35 -14.09 -18.25
N VAL A 131 -11.43 -14.02 -17.46
CA VAL A 131 -12.18 -15.19 -17.00
C VAL A 131 -13.38 -15.37 -17.92
N SER A 132 -13.48 -16.53 -18.55
CA SER A 132 -14.57 -16.83 -19.50
C SER A 132 -15.82 -17.31 -18.78
N TYR A 133 -17.00 -16.91 -19.25
CA TYR A 133 -18.26 -17.48 -18.77
C TYR A 133 -18.45 -18.86 -19.39
N ASN A 134 -18.44 -19.90 -18.55
CA ASN A 134 -18.78 -21.30 -18.83
C ASN A 134 -18.72 -21.76 -20.30
N GLU A 135 -17.55 -21.63 -20.94
CA GLU A 135 -17.24 -22.32 -22.20
C GLU A 135 -16.32 -23.50 -21.87
N ASN A 136 -16.70 -24.69 -22.34
CA ASN A 136 -15.92 -25.93 -22.25
C ASN A 136 -14.59 -25.82 -23.02
N LYS A 137 -13.64 -25.03 -22.53
CA LYS A 137 -12.27 -24.94 -23.03
C LYS A 137 -11.32 -25.36 -21.93
N THR A 138 -10.59 -26.40 -22.24
CA THR A 138 -9.83 -27.30 -21.37
C THR A 138 -8.64 -26.68 -20.63
N ASN A 139 -8.42 -25.35 -20.67
CA ASN A 139 -7.28 -24.69 -20.02
C ASN A 139 -7.54 -23.27 -19.46
N ASP A 140 -8.74 -22.68 -19.59
CA ASP A 140 -9.03 -21.31 -19.11
C ASP A 140 -9.85 -21.29 -17.83
N ILE A 141 -9.63 -20.26 -17.00
CA ILE A 141 -10.40 -20.02 -15.77
C ILE A 141 -11.83 -19.67 -16.18
N SER A 142 -12.79 -20.50 -15.79
CA SER A 142 -14.21 -20.23 -15.99
C SER A 142 -14.92 -19.88 -14.68
N TYR A 143 -15.97 -19.07 -14.80
CA TYR A 143 -16.89 -18.78 -13.70
C TYR A 143 -18.31 -19.20 -14.06
N HIS A 144 -19.08 -19.53 -13.03
CA HIS A 144 -20.52 -19.80 -13.13
C HIS A 144 -21.26 -19.20 -11.94
N LEU A 145 -22.55 -18.96 -12.14
CA LEU A 145 -23.44 -18.42 -11.11
C LEU A 145 -24.21 -19.57 -10.48
N ASN A 146 -24.13 -19.69 -9.15
CA ASN A 146 -24.93 -20.63 -8.38
C ASN A 146 -26.13 -19.92 -7.75
N ASN A 147 -27.34 -20.31 -8.16
CA ASN A 147 -28.59 -19.71 -7.69
C ASN A 147 -29.24 -20.49 -6.52
N GLN A 148 -28.56 -21.52 -5.98
CA GLN A 148 -29.10 -22.41 -4.95
C GLN A 148 -28.76 -21.99 -3.51
N CYS A 149 -28.14 -20.83 -3.30
CA CYS A 149 -27.96 -20.30 -1.96
C CYS A 149 -29.30 -19.72 -1.44
N GLU A 150 -29.49 -19.57 -0.13
CA GLU A 150 -30.57 -18.73 0.42
C GLU A 150 -29.95 -17.87 1.52
N ASP A 151 -29.89 -16.56 1.29
CA ASP A 151 -29.40 -15.61 2.28
C ASP A 151 -30.51 -14.61 2.58
N SER A 152 -30.79 -14.45 3.87
CA SER A 152 -31.78 -13.53 4.44
C SER A 152 -31.57 -12.05 4.07
N THR A 153 -30.35 -11.70 3.64
CA THR A 153 -29.98 -10.34 3.24
C THR A 153 -30.53 -9.97 1.86
N PHE A 154 -30.80 -10.96 1.01
CA PHE A 154 -31.18 -10.77 -0.39
C PHE A 154 -32.64 -11.18 -0.65
N PHE A 155 -33.18 -10.69 -1.76
CA PHE A 155 -34.51 -11.07 -2.22
C PHE A 155 -34.49 -12.50 -2.80
N PRO A 156 -35.44 -13.37 -2.43
CA PRO A 156 -35.47 -14.76 -2.88
C PRO A 156 -35.48 -14.85 -4.41
N SER A 157 -34.71 -15.79 -4.97
CA SER A 157 -34.59 -16.02 -6.41
C SER A 157 -33.99 -14.85 -7.22
N ARG A 158 -33.45 -13.81 -6.56
CA ARG A 158 -32.75 -12.69 -7.18
C ARG A 158 -31.38 -12.44 -6.57
N HIS A 159 -30.70 -13.54 -6.27
CA HIS A 159 -29.32 -13.57 -5.80
C HIS A 159 -28.61 -14.78 -6.39
N ALA A 160 -27.28 -14.66 -6.50
CA ALA A 160 -26.42 -15.72 -6.99
C ALA A 160 -25.03 -15.61 -6.34
N GLU A 161 -24.42 -16.75 -6.10
CA GLU A 161 -23.00 -16.83 -5.74
C GLU A 161 -22.15 -16.98 -6.98
N ILE A 162 -21.02 -16.30 -6.98
CA ILE A 162 -20.08 -16.28 -8.10
C ILE A 162 -19.02 -17.32 -7.79
N ILE A 163 -19.07 -18.45 -8.50
CA ILE A 163 -18.15 -19.56 -8.28
C ILE A 163 -17.11 -19.58 -9.40
N VAL A 164 -15.85 -19.57 -8.99
CA VAL A 164 -14.68 -19.65 -9.90
C VAL A 164 -13.82 -20.81 -9.39
N ARG A 165 -13.55 -21.80 -10.25
CA ARG A 165 -12.77 -23.01 -9.86
C ARG A 165 -13.28 -23.68 -8.58
N GLU A 166 -14.60 -23.86 -8.47
CA GLU A 166 -15.28 -24.49 -7.32
C GLU A 166 -15.12 -23.75 -5.97
N LYS A 167 -14.63 -22.50 -5.99
CA LYS A 167 -14.57 -21.62 -4.81
C LYS A 167 -15.53 -20.46 -4.96
N ASN A 168 -16.17 -20.07 -3.86
CA ASN A 168 -16.98 -18.86 -3.83
C ASN A 168 -16.06 -17.64 -3.85
N PHE A 169 -16.24 -16.81 -4.89
CA PHE A 169 -15.48 -15.59 -5.13
C PHE A 169 -16.29 -14.33 -4.83
N GLY A 170 -17.58 -14.44 -4.53
CA GLY A 170 -18.42 -13.29 -4.32
C GLY A 170 -19.91 -13.58 -4.43
N VAL A 171 -20.70 -12.55 -4.17
CA VAL A 171 -22.15 -12.60 -4.22
C VAL A 171 -22.69 -11.45 -5.06
N ILE A 172 -23.76 -11.72 -5.79
CA ILE A 172 -24.52 -10.72 -6.54
C ILE A 172 -26.00 -10.89 -6.18
N GLY A 173 -26.71 -9.80 -5.93
CA GLY A 173 -28.13 -9.92 -5.64
C GLY A 173 -28.84 -8.61 -5.38
N VAL A 174 -30.17 -8.69 -5.41
CA VAL A 174 -31.05 -7.60 -5.00
C VAL A 174 -31.25 -7.69 -3.49
N LEU A 175 -31.08 -6.58 -2.78
CA LEU A 175 -31.30 -6.54 -1.33
C LEU A 175 -32.77 -6.80 -0.96
N HIS A 176 -32.98 -7.48 0.16
CA HIS A 176 -34.31 -7.67 0.72
C HIS A 176 -34.87 -6.32 1.22
N PRO A 177 -36.17 -6.00 1.02
CA PRO A 177 -36.78 -4.74 1.45
C PRO A 177 -36.54 -4.42 2.94
N ASN A 178 -36.62 -5.43 3.81
CA ASN A 178 -36.31 -5.27 5.24
C ASN A 178 -34.91 -4.68 5.47
N VAL A 179 -33.88 -5.13 4.74
CA VAL A 179 -32.50 -4.61 4.92
C VAL A 179 -32.38 -3.17 4.43
N ILE A 180 -33.10 -2.84 3.35
CA ILE A 180 -33.16 -1.48 2.78
C ILE A 180 -33.78 -0.51 3.79
N GLU A 181 -34.88 -0.91 4.43
CA GLU A 181 -35.56 -0.11 5.47
C GLU A 181 -34.68 0.12 6.70
N HIS A 182 -34.02 -0.92 7.21
CA HIS A 182 -33.07 -0.79 8.34
C HIS A 182 -31.86 0.09 7.99
N SER A 183 -31.49 0.15 6.71
CA SER A 183 -30.40 0.99 6.19
C SER A 183 -30.84 2.41 5.83
N ALA A 184 -32.08 2.80 6.17
CA ALA A 184 -32.69 4.11 5.86
C ALA A 184 -32.72 4.47 4.35
N LEU A 185 -32.74 3.46 3.49
CA LEU A 185 -32.85 3.61 2.04
C LEU A 185 -34.33 3.56 1.61
N LYS A 186 -34.68 4.28 0.53
CA LYS A 186 -36.08 4.42 0.06
C LYS A 186 -36.37 3.68 -1.24
N LEU A 187 -35.34 3.31 -2.00
CA LEU A 187 -35.45 2.69 -3.31
C LEU A 187 -34.82 1.29 -3.30
N PRO A 188 -35.23 0.39 -4.22
CA PRO A 188 -34.61 -0.91 -4.35
C PRO A 188 -33.13 -0.79 -4.76
N CYS A 189 -32.34 -1.78 -4.33
CA CYS A 189 -30.89 -1.75 -4.45
C CYS A 189 -30.36 -3.13 -4.88
N SER A 190 -29.46 -3.16 -5.86
CA SER A 190 -28.69 -4.36 -6.22
C SER A 190 -27.23 -4.19 -5.84
N ILE A 191 -26.61 -5.26 -5.37
CA ILE A 191 -25.24 -5.29 -4.88
C ILE A 191 -24.46 -6.37 -5.61
N LEU A 192 -23.18 -6.09 -5.85
CA LEU A 192 -22.15 -7.04 -6.26
C LEU A 192 -20.98 -6.91 -5.30
N GLU A 193 -20.53 -8.03 -4.76
CA GLU A 193 -19.33 -8.16 -3.96
C GLU A 193 -18.45 -9.26 -4.55
N LEU A 194 -17.18 -8.95 -4.78
CA LEU A 194 -16.21 -9.85 -5.41
C LEU A 194 -14.88 -9.80 -4.67
N ASN A 195 -14.31 -10.95 -4.32
CA ASN A 195 -12.93 -11.04 -3.90
C ASN A 195 -12.01 -10.99 -5.13
N ILE A 196 -11.21 -9.92 -5.23
CA ILE A 196 -10.30 -9.70 -6.35
C ILE A 196 -8.87 -10.18 -6.06
N GLU A 197 -8.55 -10.54 -4.82
CA GLU A 197 -7.21 -11.00 -4.44
C GLU A 197 -6.71 -12.19 -5.25
N PRO A 198 -7.53 -13.19 -5.65
CA PRO A 198 -7.02 -14.33 -6.42
C PRO A 198 -6.77 -14.02 -7.91
N PHE A 199 -7.10 -12.81 -8.36
CA PHE A 199 -6.98 -12.38 -9.75
C PHE A 199 -5.88 -11.32 -10.00
N VAL A 200 -5.31 -10.75 -8.93
CA VAL A 200 -4.22 -9.76 -8.95
C VAL A 200 -2.90 -10.45 -8.66
#